data_AF-W7PSL4-F1
#
_entry.id   AF-W7PSL4-F1
#
_cell.length_a   1.000
_cell.length_b   1.000
_cell.length_c   1.000
_cell.angle_alpha   90.00
_cell.angle_beta   90.00
_cell.angle_gamma   90.00
#
_symmetry.space_group_name_H-M   'P 1'
#
loop_
_entity.id
_entity.type
_entity.pdbx_description
1 polymer ?
#
loop_
_entity_poly.entity_id
_entity_poly.type
_entity_poly.pdbx_seq_one_letter_code
_entity_poly.pdbx_strand_id
1 'polypeptide(L)'
;MERRTTEEALLPTLQLLSYAVIASIALFMSLKAGALPASRWEPMSAGAFPRIIFLSIAVLCSIAFITEVFKYGLPRTTWSSCLARTLRLKMVIANLVLFIAYMAALPWLGFMTSTFLYLSTAQILMAPKRLTTIVVALIVAAVFSAGPYYLFSEVFSIYLPRARW
;
A
#
# COMPACT_ATOMS: atom_id res chain seq x y z
N MET A 1 6.39 -22.94 -29.67
CA MET A 1 5.26 -21.98 -29.81
C MET A 1 4.31 -21.97 -28.61
N GLU A 2 4.42 -22.89 -27.64
CA GLU A 2 3.49 -23.04 -26.50
C GLU A 2 3.67 -22.06 -25.31
N ARG A 3 4.77 -21.31 -25.29
CA ARG A 3 5.11 -20.41 -24.16
C ARG A 3 4.37 -19.06 -24.18
N ARG A 4 3.90 -18.61 -25.36
CA ARG A 4 3.20 -17.31 -25.49
C ARG A 4 1.79 -17.35 -24.93
N THR A 5 1.06 -18.45 -25.13
CA THR A 5 -0.34 -18.60 -24.69
C THR A 5 -0.48 -18.63 -23.17
N THR A 6 0.52 -19.17 -22.45
CA THR A 6 0.53 -19.17 -20.98
C THR A 6 0.86 -17.80 -20.40
N GLU A 7 1.81 -17.04 -20.97
CA GLU A 7 2.09 -15.67 -20.50
C GLU A 7 0.96 -14.67 -20.83
N GLU A 8 0.27 -14.85 -21.96
CA GLU A 8 -0.88 -14.01 -22.35
C GLU A 8 -2.06 -14.17 -21.38
N ALA A 9 -2.31 -15.37 -20.85
CA ALA A 9 -3.37 -15.61 -19.86
C ALA A 9 -2.96 -15.23 -18.42
N LEU A 10 -1.66 -15.14 -18.11
CA LEU A 10 -1.18 -14.88 -16.74
C LEU A 10 -1.45 -13.47 -16.23
N LEU A 11 -1.30 -12.46 -17.10
CA LEU A 11 -1.56 -11.06 -16.75
C LEU A 11 -3.02 -10.81 -16.33
N PRO A 12 -4.04 -11.19 -17.12
CA PRO A 12 -5.43 -11.00 -16.71
C PRO A 12 -5.79 -11.82 -15.47
N THR A 13 -5.25 -13.03 -15.28
CA THR A 13 -5.46 -13.78 -14.01
C THR A 13 -4.92 -13.02 -12.80
N LEU A 14 -3.68 -12.51 -12.89
CA LEU A 14 -3.06 -11.78 -11.79
C LEU A 14 -3.83 -10.50 -11.46
N GLN A 15 -4.33 -9.80 -12.47
CA GLN A 15 -5.18 -8.61 -12.29
C GLN A 15 -6.51 -8.98 -11.63
N LEU A 16 -7.19 -10.02 -12.11
CA LEU A 16 -8.44 -10.48 -11.55
C LEU A 16 -8.30 -10.91 -10.09
N LEU A 17 -7.25 -11.66 -9.79
CA LEU A 17 -6.90 -12.06 -8.42
C LEU A 17 -6.58 -10.83 -7.55
N SER A 18 -5.88 -9.83 -8.10
CA SER A 18 -5.60 -8.58 -7.38
C SER A 18 -6.88 -7.82 -7.06
N TYR A 19 -7.83 -7.70 -7.99
CA TYR A 19 -9.13 -7.07 -7.73
C TYR A 19 -9.92 -7.80 -6.65
N ALA A 20 -9.95 -9.14 -6.68
CA ALA A 20 -10.62 -9.93 -5.66
C ALA A 20 -9.99 -9.75 -4.27
N VAL A 21 -8.66 -9.77 -4.18
CA VAL A 21 -7.93 -9.58 -2.92
C VAL A 21 -8.12 -8.17 -2.39
N ILE A 22 -7.95 -7.13 -3.23
CA ILE A 22 -8.11 -5.74 -2.84
C ILE A 22 -9.55 -5.46 -2.41
N ALA A 23 -10.56 -5.92 -3.16
CA ALA A 23 -11.97 -5.77 -2.80
C ALA A 23 -12.28 -6.42 -1.45
N SER A 24 -11.77 -7.63 -1.22
CA SER A 24 -11.98 -8.37 0.03
C SER A 24 -11.34 -7.66 1.23
N ILE A 25 -10.09 -7.21 1.09
CA ILE A 25 -9.38 -6.47 2.15
C ILE A 25 -10.07 -5.12 2.40
N ALA A 26 -10.45 -4.39 1.35
CA ALA A 26 -11.13 -3.12 1.47
C ALA A 26 -12.49 -3.27 2.16
N LEU A 27 -13.28 -4.29 1.81
CA LEU A 27 -14.54 -4.58 2.48
C LEU A 27 -14.32 -4.87 3.97
N PHE A 28 -13.35 -5.73 4.30
CA PHE A 28 -12.98 -6.02 5.68
C PHE A 28 -12.56 -4.76 6.46
N MET A 29 -11.73 -3.90 5.86
CA MET A 29 -11.31 -2.64 6.45
C MET A 29 -12.47 -1.65 6.62
N SER A 30 -13.43 -1.61 5.69
CA SER A 30 -14.64 -0.78 5.81
C SER A 30 -15.50 -1.20 7.00
N LEU A 31 -15.64 -2.51 7.23
CA LEU A 31 -16.33 -3.04 8.41
C LEU A 31 -15.61 -2.68 9.71
N LYS A 32 -14.28 -2.82 9.75
CA LYS A 32 -13.47 -2.39 10.91
C LYS A 32 -13.58 -0.88 11.15
N ALA A 33 -13.56 -0.07 10.09
CA ALA A 33 -13.71 1.37 10.18
C ALA A 33 -15.07 1.78 10.78
N GLY A 34 -16.14 1.05 10.43
CA GLY A 34 -17.48 1.27 11.00
C GLY A 34 -17.62 0.91 12.47
N ALA A 35 -16.70 0.10 13.03
CA ALA A 35 -16.70 -0.30 14.43
C ALA A 35 -15.97 0.71 15.35
N LEU A 36 -15.36 1.77 14.80
CA LEU A 36 -14.73 2.80 15.62
C LEU A 36 -15.81 3.58 16.41
N PRO A 37 -15.57 3.86 17.69
CA PRO A 37 -16.51 4.61 18.51
C PRO A 37 -16.73 5.99 17.91
N ALA A 38 -17.99 6.33 17.67
CA ALA A 38 -18.36 7.67 17.22
C ALA A 38 -18.29 8.62 18.42
N SER A 39 -17.48 9.68 18.30
CA SER A 39 -17.53 10.79 19.25
C SER A 39 -18.90 11.47 19.14
N ARG A 40 -19.56 11.71 20.28
CA ARG A 40 -20.85 12.43 20.32
C ARG A 40 -20.74 13.89 19.90
N TRP A 41 -19.51 14.41 19.78
CA TRP A 41 -19.21 15.80 19.51
C TRP A 41 -18.75 16.06 18.07
N GLU A 42 -18.57 15.00 17.27
CA GLU A 42 -18.17 15.10 15.86
C GLU A 42 -19.31 14.61 14.95
N PRO A 43 -19.88 15.48 14.09
CA PRO A 43 -20.96 15.11 13.16
C PRO A 43 -20.62 13.95 12.23
N MET A 44 -19.33 13.78 11.91
CA MET A 44 -18.78 12.64 11.20
C MET A 44 -17.76 11.93 12.10
N SER A 45 -17.99 10.66 12.41
CA SER A 45 -17.05 9.87 13.20
C SER A 45 -15.70 9.73 12.48
N ALA A 46 -14.62 9.58 13.25
CA ALA A 46 -13.28 9.33 12.70
C ALA A 46 -13.21 8.12 11.74
N GLY A 47 -14.15 7.18 11.87
CA GLY A 47 -14.29 6.02 10.98
C GLY A 47 -15.10 6.28 9.70
N ALA A 48 -15.87 7.38 9.61
CA ALA A 48 -16.77 7.65 8.49
C ALA A 48 -16.02 7.83 7.17
N PHE A 49 -14.96 8.66 7.16
CA PHE A 49 -14.13 8.89 5.97
C PHE A 49 -13.42 7.60 5.50
N PRO A 50 -12.65 6.88 6.35
CA PRO A 50 -12.06 5.61 5.96
C PRO A 50 -13.08 4.60 5.44
N ARG A 51 -14.26 4.52 6.09
CA ARG A 51 -15.32 3.59 5.69
C ARG A 51 -15.81 3.86 4.27
N ILE A 52 -16.07 5.12 3.92
CA ILE A 52 -16.52 5.52 2.58
C ILE A 52 -15.45 5.18 1.55
N ILE A 53 -14.19 5.55 1.80
CA ILE A 53 -13.08 5.29 0.87
C ILE A 53 -12.92 3.78 0.62
N PHE A 54 -12.86 2.99 1.68
CA PHE A 54 -12.72 1.53 1.55
C PHE A 54 -13.94 0.89 0.87
N LEU A 55 -15.15 1.38 1.14
CA LEU A 55 -16.34 0.91 0.45
C LEU A 55 -16.30 1.26 -1.04
N SER A 56 -15.90 2.47 -1.41
CA SER A 56 -15.74 2.89 -2.80
C SER A 56 -14.70 2.03 -3.53
N ILE A 57 -13.55 1.76 -2.90
CA ILE A 57 -12.52 0.86 -3.47
C ILE A 57 -13.09 -0.55 -3.66
N ALA A 58 -13.81 -1.08 -2.66
CA ALA A 58 -14.41 -2.41 -2.76
C ALA A 58 -15.42 -2.49 -3.92
N VAL A 59 -16.26 -1.46 -4.09
CA VAL A 59 -17.24 -1.38 -5.18
C VAL A 59 -16.54 -1.27 -6.54
N LEU A 60 -15.57 -0.37 -6.69
CA LEU A 60 -14.83 -0.17 -7.94
C LEU A 60 -14.07 -1.45 -8.35
N CYS A 61 -13.38 -2.10 -7.41
CA CYS A 61 -12.70 -3.36 -7.68
C CYS A 61 -13.68 -4.50 -8.00
N SER A 62 -14.86 -4.53 -7.38
CA SER A 62 -15.89 -5.52 -7.70
C SER A 62 -16.46 -5.31 -9.11
N ILE A 63 -16.74 -4.06 -9.49
CA ILE A 63 -17.18 -3.73 -10.85
C ILE A 63 -16.08 -4.10 -11.86
N ALA A 64 -14.82 -3.74 -11.59
CA ALA A 64 -13.69 -4.12 -12.44
C ALA A 64 -13.56 -5.64 -12.57
N PHE A 65 -13.67 -6.40 -11.46
CA PHE A 65 -13.65 -7.86 -11.47
C PHE A 65 -14.78 -8.44 -12.33
N ILE A 66 -16.02 -7.96 -12.13
CA ILE A 66 -17.20 -8.45 -12.84
C ILE A 66 -17.09 -8.16 -14.34
N THR A 67 -16.72 -6.94 -14.71
CA THR A 67 -16.55 -6.54 -16.13
C THR A 67 -15.46 -7.34 -16.82
N GLU A 68 -14.33 -7.60 -16.15
CA GLU A 68 -13.24 -8.41 -16.68
C GLU A 68 -13.68 -9.87 -16.91
N VAL A 69 -14.40 -10.46 -15.94
CA VAL A 69 -14.94 -11.83 -16.06
C VAL A 69 -15.96 -11.93 -17.19
N PHE A 70 -16.86 -10.96 -17.32
CA PHE A 70 -17.85 -10.96 -18.41
C PHE A 70 -17.20 -10.79 -19.79
N LYS A 71 -16.14 -9.98 -19.89
CA LYS A 71 -15.49 -9.66 -21.17
C LYS A 71 -14.52 -10.74 -21.64
N TYR A 72 -13.77 -11.35 -20.73
CA TYR A 72 -12.67 -12.26 -21.06
C TYR A 72 -12.85 -13.67 -20.49
N GLY A 73 -13.87 -13.91 -19.66
CA GLY A 73 -14.10 -15.19 -19.01
C GLY A 73 -13.15 -15.44 -17.83
N LEU A 74 -13.30 -16.61 -17.19
CA LEU A 74 -12.39 -17.05 -16.13
C LEU A 74 -11.08 -17.54 -16.74
N PRO A 75 -9.94 -16.92 -16.40
CA PRO A 75 -8.68 -17.30 -16.99
C PRO A 75 -8.21 -18.65 -16.46
N ARG A 76 -7.74 -19.52 -17.37
CA ARG A 76 -7.28 -20.87 -17.07
C ARG A 76 -5.76 -20.90 -16.94
N THR A 77 -5.25 -20.55 -15.76
CA THR A 77 -3.80 -20.59 -15.47
C THR A 77 -3.47 -21.46 -14.27
N THR A 78 -2.29 -22.08 -14.27
CA THR A 78 -1.80 -22.91 -13.16
C THR A 78 -1.21 -22.07 -12.02
N TRP A 79 -1.50 -22.44 -10.77
CA TRP A 79 -1.00 -21.79 -9.56
C TRP A 79 0.53 -21.60 -9.53
N SER A 80 1.29 -22.61 -9.98
CA SER A 80 2.76 -22.59 -10.03
C SER A 80 3.31 -21.46 -10.91
N SER A 81 2.65 -21.16 -12.03
CA SER A 81 3.07 -20.10 -12.96
C SER A 81 2.80 -18.71 -12.40
N CYS A 82 1.68 -18.54 -11.68
CA CYS A 82 1.35 -17.33 -10.94
C CYS A 82 2.41 -17.04 -9.87
N LEU A 83 2.71 -18.02 -9.02
CA LEU A 83 3.68 -17.88 -7.94
C LEU A 83 5.09 -17.56 -8.47
N ALA A 84 5.52 -18.26 -9.54
CA ALA A 84 6.81 -18.00 -10.17
C ALA A 84 6.91 -16.59 -10.78
N ARG A 85 5.81 -16.02 -11.30
CA ARG A 85 5.78 -14.63 -11.77
C ARG A 85 5.87 -13.65 -10.61
N THR A 86 5.13 -13.89 -9.53
CA THR A 86 5.15 -13.03 -8.33
C THR A 86 6.55 -12.99 -7.71
N LEU A 87 7.22 -14.13 -7.57
CA LEU A 87 8.59 -14.20 -7.03
C LEU A 87 9.64 -13.50 -7.91
N ARG A 88 9.35 -13.25 -9.20
CA ARG A 88 10.21 -12.42 -10.06
C ARG A 88 10.10 -10.92 -9.74
N LEU A 89 9.02 -10.47 -9.10
CA LEU A 89 8.81 -9.07 -8.67
C LEU A 89 9.58 -8.74 -7.38
N LYS A 90 10.87 -9.10 -7.34
CA LYS A 90 11.71 -9.03 -6.14
C LYS A 90 11.77 -7.63 -5.52
N MET A 91 11.82 -6.58 -6.34
CA MET A 91 11.85 -5.19 -5.86
C MET A 91 10.53 -4.76 -5.22
N VAL A 92 9.40 -5.19 -5.77
CA VAL A 92 8.07 -4.90 -5.21
C VAL A 92 7.92 -5.59 -3.86
N ILE A 93 8.30 -6.87 -3.79
CA ILE A 93 8.29 -7.65 -2.55
C ILE A 93 9.22 -7.00 -1.50
N ALA A 94 10.43 -6.62 -1.90
CA ALA A 94 11.38 -5.95 -0.99
C ALA A 94 10.83 -4.64 -0.43
N ASN A 95 10.16 -3.83 -1.25
CA ASN A 95 9.52 -2.60 -0.79
C ASN A 95 8.36 -2.87 0.17
N LEU A 96 7.55 -3.90 -0.11
CA LEU A 96 6.44 -4.29 0.76
C LEU A 96 6.96 -4.75 2.14
N VAL A 97 8.02 -5.56 2.15
CA VAL A 97 8.69 -5.97 3.39
C VAL A 97 9.23 -4.76 4.16
N LEU A 98 9.87 -3.82 3.46
CA LEU A 98 10.39 -2.60 4.07
C LEU A 98 9.27 -1.71 4.64
N PHE A 99 8.11 -1.67 3.98
CA PHE A 99 6.94 -0.95 4.47
C PHE A 99 6.33 -1.62 5.72
N ILE A 100 6.28 -2.95 5.77
CA ILE A 100 5.87 -3.69 6.98
C ILE A 100 6.84 -3.42 8.13
N ALA A 101 8.15 -3.44 7.85
CA ALA A 101 9.18 -3.10 8.84
C ALA A 101 9.03 -1.65 9.35
N TYR A 102 8.74 -0.71 8.47
CA TYR A 102 8.41 0.68 8.83
C TYR A 102 7.21 0.76 9.78
N MET A 103 6.10 0.10 9.44
CA MET A 103 4.89 0.08 10.28
C MET A 103 5.16 -0.54 11.65
N ALA A 104 5.94 -1.62 11.70
CA ALA A 104 6.35 -2.25 12.95
C ALA A 104 7.27 -1.36 13.79
N ALA A 105 8.10 -0.52 13.15
CA ALA A 105 9.06 0.32 13.83
C ALA A 105 8.45 1.63 14.39
N LEU A 106 7.32 2.09 13.85
CA LEU A 106 6.64 3.32 14.25
C LEU A 106 6.44 3.47 15.77
N PRO A 107 5.99 2.44 16.54
CA PRO A 107 5.79 2.57 17.97
C PRO A 107 7.07 2.74 18.77
N TRP A 108 8.22 2.31 18.24
CA TRP A 108 9.50 2.37 18.95
C TRP A 108 10.29 3.60 18.53
N LEU A 109 10.54 3.75 17.23
CA LEU A 109 11.37 4.81 16.66
C LEU A 109 10.63 6.15 16.55
N GLY A 110 9.30 6.14 16.47
CA GLY A 110 8.49 7.31 16.17
C GLY A 110 8.40 7.59 14.66
N PHE A 111 7.55 8.55 14.28
CA PHE A 111 7.25 8.85 12.87
C PHE A 111 8.49 9.32 12.08
N MET A 112 9.15 10.40 12.50
CA MET A 112 10.23 11.02 11.72
C MET A 112 11.35 10.03 11.35
N THR A 113 11.90 9.33 12.34
CA THR A 113 13.03 8.41 12.18
C THR A 113 12.63 7.18 11.36
N SER A 114 11.46 6.59 11.62
CA SER A 114 10.95 5.44 10.86
C SER A 114 10.72 5.81 9.39
N THR A 115 10.10 6.97 9.14
CA THR A 115 9.83 7.46 7.78
C THR A 115 11.12 7.79 7.05
N PHE A 116 12.09 8.41 7.72
CA PHE A 116 13.40 8.68 7.14
C PHE A 116 14.13 7.41 6.73
N LEU A 117 14.20 6.41 7.61
CA LEU A 117 14.84 5.11 7.33
C LEU A 117 14.12 4.36 6.20
N TYR A 118 12.78 4.36 6.21
CA TYR A 118 11.98 3.76 5.15
C TYR A 118 12.27 4.42 3.80
N LEU A 119 12.11 5.74 3.70
CA LEU A 119 12.25 6.47 2.44
C LEU A 119 13.68 6.43 1.92
N SER A 120 14.69 6.59 2.78
CA SER A 120 16.09 6.51 2.36
C SER A 120 16.41 5.11 1.82
N THR A 121 16.05 4.06 2.55
CA THR A 121 16.32 2.67 2.15
C THR A 121 15.54 2.29 0.88
N ALA A 122 14.25 2.62 0.81
CA ALA A 122 13.39 2.30 -0.33
C ALA A 122 13.91 2.96 -1.62
N GLN A 123 14.16 4.27 -1.55
CA GLN A 123 14.66 5.02 -2.70
C GLN A 123 16.05 4.55 -3.12
N ILE A 124 16.98 4.36 -2.18
CA ILE A 124 18.34 3.88 -2.52
C ILE A 124 18.28 2.46 -3.10
N LEU A 125 17.38 1.60 -2.63
CA LEU A 125 17.22 0.24 -3.15
C LEU A 125 16.72 0.23 -4.60
N MET A 126 15.78 1.12 -4.94
CA MET A 126 15.16 1.17 -6.27
C MET A 126 15.91 2.04 -7.27
N ALA A 127 16.59 3.09 -6.81
CA ALA A 127 17.19 4.08 -7.66
C ALA A 127 18.57 3.62 -8.19
N PRO A 128 18.98 4.11 -9.38
CA PRO A 128 20.33 3.85 -9.88
C PRO A 128 21.37 4.37 -8.88
N LYS A 129 22.46 3.60 -8.69
CA LYS A 129 23.52 3.86 -7.70
C LYS A 129 24.46 5.00 -8.10
N ARG A 130 23.91 6.15 -8.48
CA ARG A 130 24.65 7.39 -8.76
C ARG A 130 24.64 8.26 -7.52
N LEU A 131 25.76 8.93 -7.24
CA LEU A 131 25.92 9.77 -6.06
C LEU A 131 24.87 10.88 -5.99
N THR A 132 24.58 11.52 -7.13
CA THR A 132 23.54 12.55 -7.25
C THR A 132 22.16 12.02 -6.85
N THR A 133 21.81 10.82 -7.29
CA THR A 133 20.54 10.17 -6.97
C THR A 133 20.43 9.81 -5.48
N ILE A 134 21.53 9.37 -4.86
CA ILE A 134 21.57 9.10 -3.42
C ILE A 134 21.36 10.38 -2.62
N VAL A 135 22.04 11.48 -3.00
CA VAL A 135 21.88 12.78 -2.34
C VAL A 135 20.44 13.28 -2.45
N VAL A 136 19.85 13.23 -3.64
CA VAL A 136 18.44 13.61 -3.84
C VAL A 136 17.51 12.74 -2.99
N ALA A 137 17.72 11.42 -2.96
CA ALA A 137 16.92 10.50 -2.15
C ALA A 137 16.98 10.82 -0.65
N LEU A 138 18.17 11.18 -0.13
CA LEU A 138 18.35 11.57 1.27
C LEU A 138 17.67 12.90 1.59
N ILE A 139 17.77 13.88 0.70
CA ILE A 139 17.07 15.17 0.84
C ILE A 139 15.56 14.94 0.85
N VAL A 140 15.03 14.19 -0.11
CA VAL A 140 13.61 13.83 -0.18
C VAL A 140 13.19 13.10 1.10
N ALA A 141 13.97 12.14 1.57
CA ALA A 141 13.66 11.42 2.81
C ALA A 141 13.62 12.35 4.02
N ALA A 142 14.53 13.31 4.15
CA ALA A 142 14.55 14.29 5.24
C ALA A 142 13.37 15.25 5.18
N VAL A 143 13.04 15.77 3.99
CA VAL A 143 11.92 16.70 3.79
C VAL A 143 10.58 15.99 4.06
N PHE A 144 10.40 14.77 3.56
CA PHE A 144 9.16 14.01 3.75
C PHE A 144 9.04 13.33 5.12
N SER A 145 10.13 13.22 5.89
CA SER A 145 10.03 12.79 7.29
C SER A 145 9.72 13.96 8.23
N ALA A 146 10.43 15.08 8.10
CA ALA A 146 10.27 16.24 8.97
C ALA A 146 9.07 17.11 8.57
N GLY A 147 8.84 17.33 7.27
CA GLY A 147 7.81 18.23 6.76
C GLY A 147 6.40 17.86 7.22
N PRO A 148 5.92 16.63 6.95
CA PRO A 148 4.64 16.17 7.45
C PRO A 148 4.58 16.19 8.99
N TYR A 149 5.67 15.83 9.67
CA TYR A 149 5.68 15.85 11.14
C TYR A 149 5.36 17.24 11.68
N TYR A 150 6.10 18.26 11.24
CA TYR A 150 5.89 19.64 11.70
C TYR A 150 4.56 20.21 11.22
N LEU A 151 4.13 19.85 10.01
CA LEU A 151 2.81 20.26 9.51
C LEU A 151 1.69 19.72 10.42
N PHE A 152 1.74 18.45 10.80
CA PHE A 152 0.73 17.87 11.68
C PHE A 152 0.84 18.36 13.13
N SER A 153 2.05 18.52 13.66
CA SER A 153 2.22 18.96 15.05
C SER A 153 1.89 20.43 15.25
N GLU A 154 2.38 21.31 14.37
CA GLU A 154 2.27 22.76 14.55
C GLU A 154 0.99 23.34 13.91
N VAL A 155 0.63 22.87 12.72
CA VAL A 155 -0.51 23.44 11.98
C VAL A 155 -1.82 22.75 12.34
N PHE A 156 -1.80 21.42 12.41
CA PHE A 156 -3.01 20.65 12.71
C PHE A 156 -3.18 20.31 14.19
N SER A 157 -2.19 20.56 15.05
CA SER A 157 -2.20 20.15 16.47
C SER A 157 -2.47 18.64 16.68
N ILE A 158 -2.12 17.81 15.69
CA ILE A 158 -2.31 16.35 15.71
C ILE A 158 -0.97 15.70 16.05
N TYR A 159 -0.93 14.97 17.17
CA TYR A 159 0.27 14.26 17.60
C TYR A 159 0.49 12.98 16.80
N LEU A 160 1.58 12.93 16.05
CA LEU A 160 2.08 11.71 15.43
C LEU A 160 2.82 10.82 16.44
N PRO A 161 2.97 9.51 16.17
CA PRO A 161 3.68 8.58 17.04
C PRO A 161 5.07 9.11 17.41
N ARG A 162 5.29 9.30 18.71
CA ARG A 162 6.59 9.64 19.28
C ARG A 162 7.34 8.37 19.63
N ALA A 163 8.66 8.46 19.59
CA ALA A 163 9.52 7.37 20.01
C ALA A 163 9.28 7.04 21.49
N ARG A 164 9.39 5.78 21.87
CA ARG A 164 9.09 5.30 23.23
C ARG A 164 10.29 5.41 24.20
N TRP A 165 11.11 6.45 24.06
CA TRP A 165 12.27 6.72 24.90
C TRP A 165 12.40 8.20 25.21
#